data_AF-U3TGE5-F1
#
_entry.id   AF-U3TGE5-F1
#
_cell.length_a   1.000
_cell.length_b   1.000
_cell.length_c   1.000
_cell.angle_alpha   90.00
_cell.angle_beta   90.00
_cell.angle_gamma   90.00
#
_symmetry.space_group_name_H-M   'P 1'
#
loop_
_entity.id
_entity.type
_entity.pdbx_description
1 polymer ?
#
loop_
_entity_poly.entity_id
_entity_poly.type
_entity_poly.pdbx_seq_one_letter_code
_entity_poly.pdbx_strand_id
1 'polypeptide(L)'
;MQVTAATLLSGLINGVLFGSLLGVIAIGLTLIWGVMKVVNLAHGHAVVFGAMAAAFMVTAMGLSPIHALVLAGLVGVPLGAALYYISLHMIIGRIDTITLREEMATLMTTFGAGLVIYGSHFVIHQFIPPEYSTEPSIYWAPWKPPTLRCLALQWRRPGSSWLYSHSQLWPLPTCS
;
A
#
# COMPACT_ATOMS: atom_id res chain seq x y z
N MET A 1 -3.71 20.49 -33.30
CA MET A 1 -2.92 19.43 -32.64
C MET A 1 -2.11 18.73 -33.72
N GLN A 2 -0.79 18.85 -33.73
CA GLN A 2 0.05 18.17 -34.72
C GLN A 2 0.54 16.84 -34.13
N VAL A 3 0.10 15.73 -34.73
CA VAL A 3 0.59 14.39 -34.41
C VAL A 3 1.94 14.22 -35.10
N THR A 4 3.00 14.01 -34.33
CA THR A 4 4.36 13.81 -34.87
C THR A 4 4.72 12.32 -34.82
N ALA A 5 5.66 11.89 -35.67
CA ALA A 5 6.14 10.50 -35.69
C ALA A 5 6.64 10.04 -34.31
N ALA A 6 7.26 10.93 -33.53
CA ALA A 6 7.69 10.66 -32.17
C ALA A 6 6.52 10.34 -31.22
N THR A 7 5.39 11.04 -31.36
CA THR A 7 4.18 10.78 -30.55
C THR A 7 3.49 9.46 -30.91
N LEU A 8 3.56 9.02 -32.16
CA LEU A 8 3.05 7.72 -32.58
C LEU A 8 3.89 6.58 -32.00
N LEU A 9 5.22 6.72 -32.06
CA LEU A 9 6.14 5.72 -31.51
C LEU A 9 5.99 5.57 -29.99
N SER A 10 5.92 6.68 -29.25
CA SER A 10 5.70 6.62 -27.80
C SER A 10 4.32 6.07 -27.44
N GLY A 11 3.28 6.38 -28.24
CA GLY A 11 1.95 5.81 -28.10
C GLY A 11 1.92 4.29 -28.29
N LEU A 12 2.62 3.76 -29.30
CA LEU A 12 2.76 2.32 -29.52
C LEU A 12 3.49 1.64 -28.37
N ILE A 13 4.60 2.22 -27.90
CA ILE A 13 5.36 1.68 -26.76
C ILE A 13 4.48 1.66 -25.51
N ASN A 14 3.80 2.75 -25.20
CA ASN A 14 2.90 2.82 -24.05
C ASN A 14 1.73 1.83 -24.17
N GLY A 15 1.19 1.64 -25.37
CA GLY A 15 0.15 0.65 -25.66
C GLY A 15 0.63 -0.79 -25.43
N VAL A 16 1.83 -1.14 -25.88
CA VAL A 16 2.42 -2.48 -25.64
C VAL A 16 2.70 -2.69 -24.15
N LEU A 17 3.25 -1.69 -23.46
CA LEU A 17 3.51 -1.76 -22.01
C LEU A 17 2.21 -1.92 -21.20
N PHE A 18 1.17 -1.17 -21.56
CA PHE A 18 -0.13 -1.29 -20.90
C PHE A 18 -0.82 -2.62 -21.24
N GLY A 19 -0.72 -3.07 -22.49
CA GLY A 19 -1.24 -4.36 -22.93
C GLY A 19 -0.56 -5.55 -22.24
N SER A 20 0.76 -5.51 -22.05
CA SER A 20 1.49 -6.56 -21.32
C SER A 20 1.14 -6.56 -19.84
N LEU A 21 0.98 -5.38 -19.22
CA LEU A 21 0.49 -5.25 -17.85
C LEU A 21 -0.90 -5.90 -17.70
N LEU A 22 -1.85 -5.57 -18.57
CA LEU A 22 -3.19 -6.17 -18.55
C LEU A 22 -3.16 -7.67 -18.86
N GLY A 23 -2.28 -8.12 -19.76
CA GLY A 23 -2.08 -9.54 -20.07
C GLY A 23 -1.59 -10.34 -18.86
N VAL A 24 -0.60 -9.82 -18.13
CA VAL A 24 -0.11 -10.44 -16.89
C VAL A 24 -1.20 -10.45 -15.80
N ILE A 25 -1.98 -9.38 -15.67
CA ILE A 25 -3.12 -9.33 -14.74
C ILE A 25 -4.14 -10.43 -15.08
N ALA A 26 -4.48 -10.60 -16.37
CA ALA A 26 -5.39 -11.64 -16.81
C ALA A 26 -4.87 -13.06 -16.52
N ILE A 27 -3.60 -13.33 -16.82
CA ILE A 27 -2.94 -14.61 -16.52
C ILE A 27 -2.88 -14.87 -15.00
N GLY A 28 -2.61 -13.84 -14.20
CA GLY A 28 -2.62 -13.95 -12.74
C GLY A 28 -4.01 -14.32 -12.21
N LEU A 29 -5.06 -13.67 -12.72
CA LEU A 29 -6.43 -13.92 -12.30
C LEU A 29 -6.90 -15.34 -12.68
N THR A 30 -6.53 -15.83 -13.87
CA THR A 30 -6.83 -17.22 -14.26
C THR A 30 -6.06 -18.23 -13.42
N LEU A 31 -4.81 -17.96 -13.05
CA LEU A 31 -4.03 -18.83 -12.16
C LEU A 31 -4.64 -18.89 -10.75
N ILE A 32 -5.06 -17.75 -10.20
CA ILE A 32 -5.66 -17.67 -8.88
C ILE A 32 -6.95 -18.51 -8.83
N TRP A 33 -7.84 -18.36 -9.81
CA TRP A 33 -9.07 -19.16 -9.90
C TRP A 33 -8.81 -20.62 -10.26
N GLY A 34 -7.74 -20.91 -11.01
CA GLY A 34 -7.37 -22.28 -11.35
C GLY A 34 -6.86 -23.11 -10.16
N VAL A 35 -6.27 -22.47 -9.15
CA VAL A 35 -5.59 -23.19 -8.04
C VAL A 35 -6.29 -23.00 -6.69
N MET A 36 -6.69 -21.77 -6.32
CA MET A 36 -7.03 -21.47 -4.92
C MET A 36 -8.50 -21.72 -4.53
N LYS A 37 -9.44 -21.89 -5.48
CA LYS A 37 -10.90 -22.04 -5.28
C LYS A 37 -11.61 -20.90 -4.51
N VAL A 38 -10.95 -20.27 -3.53
CA VAL A 38 -11.47 -19.15 -2.73
C VAL A 38 -10.42 -18.05 -2.67
N VAL A 39 -10.81 -16.84 -3.09
CA VAL A 39 -9.94 -15.67 -3.12
C VAL A 39 -10.49 -14.61 -2.17
N ASN A 40 -9.64 -14.07 -1.30
CA ASN A 40 -9.98 -12.98 -0.41
C ASN A 40 -9.24 -11.69 -0.81
N LEU A 41 -9.92 -10.81 -1.54
CA LEU A 41 -9.37 -9.52 -1.97
C LEU A 41 -9.38 -8.45 -0.86
N ALA A 42 -10.14 -8.66 0.22
CA ALA A 42 -10.21 -7.73 1.35
C ALA A 42 -8.95 -7.75 2.21
N HIS A 43 -8.20 -8.85 2.22
CA HIS A 43 -7.10 -9.05 3.16
C HIS A 43 -6.04 -7.95 3.09
N GLY A 44 -5.62 -7.54 1.89
CA GLY A 44 -4.64 -6.46 1.72
C GLY A 44 -5.12 -5.13 2.29
N HIS A 45 -6.39 -4.79 2.05
CA HIS A 45 -7.01 -3.58 2.59
C HIS A 45 -7.12 -3.62 4.12
N ALA A 46 -7.44 -4.78 4.70
CA ALA A 46 -7.49 -4.96 6.15
C ALA A 46 -6.11 -4.77 6.81
N VAL A 47 -5.04 -5.27 6.19
CA VAL A 47 -3.66 -5.10 6.70
C VAL A 47 -3.25 -3.63 6.66
N VAL A 48 -3.48 -2.95 5.54
CA VAL A 48 -3.18 -1.51 5.41
C VAL A 48 -3.98 -0.70 6.41
N PHE A 49 -5.27 -1.00 6.58
CA PHE A 49 -6.12 -0.35 7.56
C PHE A 49 -5.60 -0.55 9.00
N GLY A 50 -5.16 -1.77 9.35
CA GLY A 50 -4.56 -2.06 10.65
C GLY A 50 -3.26 -1.30 10.90
N ALA A 51 -2.38 -1.23 9.89
CA ALA A 51 -1.15 -0.43 9.96
C ALA A 51 -1.46 1.06 10.15
N MET A 52 -2.50 1.56 9.46
CA MET A 52 -2.93 2.94 9.58
C MET A 52 -3.55 3.24 10.95
N ALA A 53 -4.34 2.31 11.50
CA ALA A 53 -4.88 2.42 12.84
C ALA A 53 -3.76 2.45 13.91
N ALA A 54 -2.71 1.65 13.74
CA ALA A 54 -1.54 1.71 14.61
C ALA A 54 -0.82 3.07 14.50
N ALA A 55 -0.64 3.60 13.29
CA ALA A 55 -0.07 4.92 13.08
C ALA A 55 -0.91 6.03 13.75
N PHE A 56 -2.24 5.94 13.66
CA PHE A 56 -3.16 6.85 14.33
C PHE A 56 -3.04 6.78 15.86
N MET A 57 -2.89 5.59 16.46
CA MET A 57 -2.67 5.46 17.90
C MET A 57 -1.36 6.11 18.35
N VAL A 58 -0.30 6.01 17.55
CA VAL A 58 0.98 6.69 17.84
C VAL A 58 0.81 8.20 17.81
N THR A 59 0.12 8.74 16.80
CA THR A 59 -0.01 10.21 16.62
C THR A 59 -1.02 10.84 17.58
N ALA A 60 -2.16 10.19 17.82
CA ALA A 60 -3.23 10.74 18.64
C ALA A 60 -3.05 10.49 20.14
N MET A 61 -2.49 9.32 20.51
CA MET A 61 -2.37 8.90 21.91
C MET A 61 -0.91 8.88 22.41
N GLY A 62 0.07 9.18 21.55
CA GLY A 62 1.49 9.25 21.92
C GLY A 62 2.10 7.90 22.33
N LEU A 63 1.47 6.77 21.98
CA LEU A 63 2.01 5.45 22.32
C LEU A 63 3.30 5.17 21.55
N SER A 64 4.19 4.38 22.15
CA SER A 64 5.33 3.87 21.40
C SER A 64 4.85 2.93 20.28
N PRO A 65 5.55 2.88 19.12
CA PRO A 65 5.11 2.12 17.96
C PRO A 65 4.85 0.63 18.24
N ILE A 66 5.59 0.05 19.19
CA ILE A 66 5.45 -1.35 19.59
C ILE A 66 4.13 -1.57 20.33
N HIS A 67 3.77 -0.69 21.28
CA HIS A 67 2.51 -0.80 22.01
C HIS A 67 1.31 -0.53 21.09
N ALA A 68 1.44 0.44 20.19
CA ALA A 68 0.41 0.74 19.20
C ALA A 68 0.16 -0.46 18.26
N LEU A 69 1.22 -1.16 17.84
CA LEU A 69 1.09 -2.37 17.02
C LEU A 69 0.37 -3.51 17.76
N VAL A 70 0.74 -3.74 19.02
CA VAL A 70 0.10 -4.79 19.84
C VAL A 70 -1.38 -4.46 20.07
N LEU A 71 -1.70 -3.21 20.39
CA LEU A 71 -3.08 -2.77 20.60
C LEU A 71 -3.90 -2.82 19.30
N ALA A 72 -3.32 -2.38 18.19
CA ALA A 72 -3.95 -2.48 16.88
C ALA A 72 -4.16 -3.94 16.45
N GLY A 73 -3.26 -4.85 16.79
CA GLY A 73 -3.44 -6.29 16.61
C GLY A 73 -4.57 -6.85 17.49
N LEU A 74 -4.57 -6.51 18.78
CA LEU A 74 -5.59 -6.95 19.74
C LEU A 74 -7.00 -6.50 19.37
N VAL A 75 -7.15 -5.32 18.77
CA VAL A 75 -8.44 -4.80 18.28
C VAL A 75 -8.74 -5.29 16.87
N GLY A 76 -7.73 -5.36 16.01
CA GLY A 76 -7.86 -5.70 14.60
C GLY A 76 -8.18 -7.18 14.35
N VAL A 77 -7.63 -8.10 15.15
CA VAL A 77 -7.92 -9.54 15.06
C VAL A 77 -9.41 -9.85 15.31
N PRO A 78 -10.03 -9.40 16.43
CA PRO A 78 -11.46 -9.66 16.65
C PRO A 78 -12.35 -8.93 15.63
N LEU A 79 -11.99 -7.72 15.20
CA LEU A 79 -12.69 -7.03 14.11
C LEU A 79 -12.62 -7.80 12.79
N GLY A 80 -11.44 -8.30 12.42
CA GLY A 80 -11.23 -9.12 11.25
C GLY A 80 -12.00 -10.45 11.32
N ALA A 81 -12.02 -11.09 12.48
CA ALA A 81 -12.80 -12.30 12.73
C ALA A 81 -14.30 -12.02 12.62
N ALA A 82 -14.80 -10.91 13.19
CA ALA A 82 -16.20 -10.51 13.07
C ALA A 82 -16.58 -10.24 11.61
N LEU A 83 -15.75 -9.51 10.86
CA LEU A 83 -15.95 -9.28 9.43
C LEU A 83 -15.93 -10.59 8.63
N TYR A 84 -15.04 -11.51 8.95
CA TYR A 84 -14.99 -12.84 8.34
C TYR A 84 -16.28 -13.62 8.61
N TYR A 85 -16.75 -13.69 9.86
CA TYR A 85 -17.98 -14.39 10.21
C TYR A 85 -19.20 -13.76 9.54
N ILE A 86 -19.36 -12.44 9.62
CA ILE A 86 -20.51 -11.75 9.01
C ILE A 86 -20.50 -11.93 7.48
N SER A 87 -19.35 -11.81 6.83
CA SER A 87 -19.27 -11.83 5.37
C SER A 87 -19.32 -13.26 4.82
N LEU A 88 -18.50 -14.16 5.36
CA LEU A 88 -18.24 -15.47 4.76
C LEU A 88 -19.07 -16.59 5.40
N HIS A 89 -19.29 -16.57 6.72
CA HIS A 89 -20.17 -17.57 7.34
C HIS A 89 -21.64 -17.38 6.89
N MET A 90 -22.06 -16.16 6.59
CA MET A 90 -23.41 -15.91 6.05
C MET A 90 -23.61 -16.51 4.65
N ILE A 91 -22.54 -16.61 3.85
CA ILE A 91 -22.60 -17.06 2.45
C ILE A 91 -22.28 -18.57 2.34
N ILE A 92 -21.24 -19.04 3.03
CA ILE A 92 -20.67 -20.39 2.87
C ILE A 92 -21.24 -21.37 3.90
N GLY A 93 -21.70 -20.90 5.07
CA GLY A 93 -22.12 -21.77 6.19
C GLY A 93 -23.40 -22.61 5.96
N ARG A 94 -23.94 -22.66 4.74
CA ARG A 94 -25.16 -23.40 4.36
C ARG A 94 -24.97 -24.40 3.22
N ILE A 95 -23.74 -24.61 2.73
CA ILE A 95 -23.55 -25.28 1.43
C ILE A 95 -22.44 -26.34 1.54
N ASP A 96 -22.77 -27.57 1.16
CA ASP A 96 -21.87 -28.74 1.30
C ASP A 96 -20.94 -28.95 0.08
N THR A 97 -21.19 -28.25 -1.05
CA THR A 97 -20.40 -28.37 -2.28
C THR A 97 -20.03 -26.99 -2.83
N ILE A 98 -18.73 -26.71 -2.95
CA ILE A 98 -18.19 -25.45 -3.50
C ILE A 98 -18.35 -25.45 -5.03
N THR A 99 -19.27 -24.64 -5.55
CA THR A 99 -19.51 -24.42 -6.98
C THR A 99 -18.93 -23.08 -7.45
N LEU A 100 -18.72 -22.94 -8.77
CA LEU A 100 -18.28 -21.69 -9.41
C LEU A 100 -19.10 -20.46 -9.01
N ARG A 101 -20.40 -20.63 -8.70
CA ARG A 101 -21.28 -19.54 -8.27
C ARG A 101 -20.85 -18.97 -6.92
N GLU A 102 -20.40 -19.83 -6.00
CA GLU A 102 -20.00 -19.42 -4.66
C GLU A 102 -18.59 -18.80 -4.64
N GLU A 103 -17.71 -19.24 -5.55
CA GLU A 103 -16.41 -18.59 -5.77
C GLU A 103 -16.62 -17.12 -6.19
N MET A 104 -17.50 -16.90 -7.18
CA MET A 104 -17.85 -15.55 -7.64
C MET A 104 -18.56 -14.72 -6.57
N ALA A 105 -19.45 -15.33 -5.77
CA ALA A 105 -20.11 -14.65 -4.66
C ALA A 105 -19.10 -14.21 -3.58
N THR A 106 -18.15 -15.08 -3.24
CA THR A 106 -17.09 -14.77 -2.25
C THR A 106 -16.17 -13.65 -2.74
N LEU A 107 -15.83 -13.66 -4.04
CA LEU A 107 -15.07 -12.59 -4.67
C LEU A 107 -15.80 -11.25 -4.59
N MET A 108 -17.08 -11.21 -4.95
CA MET A 108 -17.86 -9.97 -4.96
C MET A 108 -18.04 -9.41 -3.53
N THR A 109 -18.26 -10.28 -2.55
CA THR A 109 -18.36 -9.89 -1.14
C THR A 109 -17.03 -9.38 -0.59
N THR A 110 -15.92 -10.09 -0.84
CA THR A 110 -14.60 -9.66 -0.34
C THR A 110 -14.09 -8.42 -1.06
N PHE A 111 -14.38 -8.25 -2.35
CA PHE A 111 -14.10 -7.02 -3.09
C PHE A 111 -14.90 -5.84 -2.53
N GLY A 112 -16.21 -6.02 -2.33
CA GLY A 112 -17.08 -5.00 -1.72
C GLY A 112 -16.64 -4.61 -0.31
N ALA A 113 -16.34 -5.60 0.54
CA ALA A 113 -15.79 -5.36 1.87
C ALA A 113 -14.45 -4.61 1.81
N GLY A 114 -13.57 -4.98 0.88
CA GLY A 114 -12.31 -4.29 0.63
C GLY A 114 -12.51 -2.82 0.27
N LEU A 115 -13.49 -2.49 -0.58
CA LEU A 115 -13.82 -1.11 -0.94
C LEU A 115 -14.35 -0.30 0.25
N VAL A 116 -15.17 -0.89 1.11
CA VAL A 116 -15.65 -0.23 2.34
C VAL A 116 -14.48 0.07 3.28
N ILE A 117 -13.58 -0.91 3.47
CA ILE A 117 -12.37 -0.73 4.28
C ILE A 117 -11.47 0.35 3.67
N TYR A 118 -11.26 0.32 2.35
CA TYR A 118 -10.47 1.32 1.65
C TYR A 118 -11.06 2.73 1.77
N GLY A 119 -12.39 2.87 1.68
CA GLY A 119 -13.09 4.14 1.90
C GLY A 119 -12.90 4.67 3.33
N SER A 120 -12.99 3.79 4.33
CA SER A 120 -12.80 4.18 5.74
C SER A 120 -11.39 4.70 6.03
N HIS A 121 -10.39 4.23 5.29
CA HIS A 121 -9.00 4.64 5.41
C HIS A 121 -8.77 6.11 5.04
N PHE A 122 -9.57 6.69 4.14
CA PHE A 122 -9.47 8.13 3.80
C PHE A 122 -9.70 9.03 5.02
N VAL A 123 -10.60 8.63 5.92
CA VAL A 123 -10.87 9.37 7.17
C VAL A 123 -9.63 9.39 8.06
N ILE A 124 -8.93 8.25 8.19
CA ILE A 124 -7.77 8.12 9.07
C ILE A 124 -6.57 8.91 8.52
N HIS A 125 -6.38 8.90 7.19
CA HIS A 125 -5.28 9.62 6.55
C HIS A 125 -5.25 11.12 6.84
N GLN A 126 -6.42 11.73 7.05
CA GLN A 126 -6.50 13.15 7.36
C GLN A 126 -5.87 13.50 8.73
N PHE A 127 -5.74 12.53 9.63
CA PHE A 127 -5.19 12.72 10.98
C PHE A 127 -3.70 12.40 11.09
N ILE A 128 -3.05 11.90 10.02
CA ILE A 128 -1.64 11.51 10.04
C ILE A 128 -0.79 12.61 9.39
N PRO A 129 0.17 13.22 10.11
CA PRO A 129 1.07 14.22 9.53
C PRO A 129 1.98 13.59 8.45
N PRO A 130 2.35 14.34 7.40
CA PRO A 130 3.15 13.83 6.28
C PRO A 130 4.57 13.38 6.68
N GLU A 131 5.04 13.75 7.87
CA GLU A 131 6.34 13.34 8.43
C GLU A 131 6.51 11.80 8.50
N TYR A 132 5.41 11.05 8.70
CA TYR A 132 5.46 9.59 8.80
C TYR A 132 5.43 8.89 7.42
N SER A 133 5.16 9.62 6.32
CA SER A 133 5.18 9.07 4.97
C SER A 133 6.60 9.08 4.38
N THR A 134 7.45 8.21 4.93
CA THR A 134 8.69 7.71 4.31
C THR A 134 9.55 8.76 3.57
N GLU A 135 10.36 9.51 4.30
CA GLU A 135 11.77 9.41 3.94
C GLU A 135 12.25 8.07 4.51
N PRO A 136 12.81 7.14 3.70
CA PRO A 136 13.58 6.06 4.27
C PRO A 136 14.77 6.74 4.92
N SER A 137 14.65 7.04 6.21
CA SER A 137 15.71 7.64 6.98
C SER A 137 16.88 6.68 6.81
N ILE A 138 17.93 7.14 6.12
CA ILE A 138 19.06 6.32 5.70
C ILE A 138 19.88 5.77 6.88
N TYR A 139 19.36 5.92 8.11
CA TYR A 139 19.89 5.48 9.38
C TYR A 139 19.63 3.99 9.68
N TRP A 140 18.64 3.34 9.04
CA TRP A 140 18.33 1.92 9.32
C TRP A 140 19.07 0.91 8.42
N ALA A 141 19.95 1.37 7.52
CA ALA A 141 20.83 0.50 6.74
C ALA A 141 22.23 0.47 7.37
N PRO A 142 22.53 -0.43 8.33
CA PRO A 142 23.83 -0.49 9.02
C PRO A 142 25.03 -0.79 8.11
N TRP A 143 24.82 -1.03 6.81
CA TRP A 143 25.82 -1.50 5.85
C TRP A 143 26.16 -0.50 4.74
N LYS A 144 25.56 0.70 4.71
CA LYS A 144 25.99 1.72 3.73
C LYS A 144 27.11 2.57 4.32
N PRO A 145 28.35 2.52 3.79
CA PRO A 145 29.43 3.36 4.28
C PRO A 145 29.07 4.85 4.10
N PRO A 146 29.52 5.74 5.00
CA PRO A 146 29.26 7.19 4.95
C PRO A 146 29.57 7.85 3.59
N THR A 147 30.50 7.25 2.83
CA THR A 147 30.96 7.71 1.51
C THR A 147 29.88 7.66 0.43
N LEU A 148 28.95 6.70 0.48
CA LEU A 148 27.85 6.61 -0.49
C LEU A 148 26.79 7.70 -0.27
N ARG A 149 26.77 8.33 0.92
CA ARG A 149 25.85 9.42 1.25
C ARG A 149 26.30 10.75 0.62
N CYS A 150 27.59 11.08 0.65
CA CYS A 150 28.10 12.28 -0.06
C CYS A 150 28.02 12.08 -1.60
N LEU A 151 28.16 10.84 -2.12
CA LEU A 151 27.97 10.48 -3.55
C LEU A 151 26.51 10.63 -4.04
N ALA A 152 25.53 10.23 -3.22
CA ALA A 152 24.10 10.42 -3.53
C ALA A 152 23.69 11.90 -3.53
N LEU A 153 24.33 12.72 -2.69
CA LEU A 153 24.12 14.17 -2.68
C LEU A 153 24.80 14.85 -3.88
N GLN A 154 25.95 14.36 -4.34
CA GLN A 154 26.62 14.85 -5.57
C GLN A 154 25.82 14.59 -6.86
N TRP A 155 25.01 13.52 -6.89
CA TRP A 155 24.14 13.21 -8.04
C TRP A 155 22.83 14.00 -8.07
N ARG A 156 22.50 14.74 -7.01
CA ARG A 156 21.31 15.61 -6.96
C ARG A 156 21.64 16.92 -7.68
N ARG A 157 21.31 16.98 -8.98
CA ARG A 157 21.62 18.09 -9.89
C ARG A 157 21.32 19.48 -9.25
N PRO A 158 22.21 20.47 -9.40
CA PRO A 158 22.00 21.82 -8.91
C PRO A 158 20.98 22.55 -9.79
N GLY A 159 19.80 22.88 -9.23
CA GLY A 159 18.78 23.62 -9.98
C GLY A 159 17.48 23.95 -9.24
N SER A 160 17.24 23.44 -8.04
CA SER A 160 16.03 23.76 -7.26
C SER A 160 16.33 24.77 -6.14
N SER A 161 16.41 26.04 -6.53
CA SER A 161 16.55 27.21 -5.63
C SER A 161 15.44 27.34 -4.58
N TRP A 162 14.33 26.61 -4.73
CA TRP A 162 13.19 26.63 -3.81
C TRP A 162 13.41 25.91 -2.47
N LEU A 163 14.49 25.15 -2.30
CA LEU A 163 14.76 24.37 -1.08
C LEU A 163 15.68 25.07 -0.06
N TYR A 164 16.25 26.24 -0.37
CA TYR A 164 17.16 26.95 0.54
C TYR A 164 16.46 27.62 1.74
N SER A 165 15.13 27.76 1.72
CA SER A 165 14.39 28.41 2.81
C SER A 165 14.23 27.54 4.06
N HIS A 166 14.39 26.21 3.97
CA HIS A 166 14.12 25.29 5.09
C HIS A 166 15.37 24.61 5.67
N SER A 167 16.56 24.86 5.11
CA SER A 167 17.82 24.24 5.55
C SER A 167 18.50 24.94 6.73
N GLN A 168 17.91 26.00 7.30
CA GLN A 168 18.43 26.67 8.51
C GLN A 168 18.11 25.92 9.82
N LEU A 169 17.28 24.88 9.78
CA LEU A 169 16.82 24.15 10.98
C LEU A 169 17.67 22.91 11.33
N TRP A 170 18.58 22.48 10.45
CA TRP A 170 19.40 21.27 10.68
C TRP A 170 20.88 21.57 10.36
N PRO A 171 21.78 21.64 11.36
CA PRO A 171 23.21 21.69 11.09
C PRO A 171 23.64 20.36 10.47
N LEU A 172 23.89 20.36 9.16
CA LEU A 172 24.50 19.21 8.48
C LEU A 172 25.96 19.09 8.95
N PRO A 173 26.42 17.92 9.44
CA PRO A 173 27.83 17.71 9.72
C PRO A 173 28.63 17.83 8.42
N THR A 174 29.66 18.65 8.43
CA THR A 174 30.61 18.82 7.32
C THR A 174 31.27 17.46 7.00
N CYS A 175 31.18 16.97 5.75
CA CYS A 175 32.00 15.83 5.28
C CYS A 175 33.48 16.31 5.36
N SER A 176 34.26 15.87 6.35
CA SER A 176 35.73 16.02 6.41
C SER A 176 36.43 14.82 5.79
#